data_AF-A0A9E4XMD4-F1
#
_entry.id   AF-A0A9E4XMD4-F1
#
_cell.length_a   1.000
_cell.length_b   1.000
_cell.length_c   1.000
_cell.angle_alpha   90.00
_cell.angle_beta   90.00
_cell.angle_gamma   90.00
#
_symmetry.space_group_name_H-M   'P 1'
#
loop_
_entity.id
_entity.type
_entity.pdbx_description
1 polymer ?
#
loop_
_entity_poly.entity_id
_entity_poly.type
_entity_poly.pdbx_seq_one_letter_code
_entity_poly.pdbx_strand_id
1 'polypeptide(L)'
;MQRYELSASQWHKIEGFLPGRPGSVGVTARDNRTFVNGVLWVLRSGARWKDRPAEYGNWKSAHKRFTRWARSGVWERIFLTLLADP
;
A
#
# COMPACT_ATOMS: atom_id res chain seq x y z
N MET A 1 -11.92 -2.28 -14.21
CA MET A 1 -11.14 -2.94 -13.13
C MET A 1 -9.68 -2.60 -13.36
N GLN A 2 -9.06 -1.74 -12.54
CA GLN A 2 -7.65 -1.43 -12.71
C GLN A 2 -6.83 -2.72 -12.42
N ARG A 3 -5.99 -3.15 -13.36
CA ARG A 3 -5.30 -4.46 -13.39
C ARG A 3 -4.44 -4.77 -12.15
N TYR A 4 -4.18 -3.76 -11.32
CA TYR A 4 -3.20 -3.79 -10.23
C TYR A 4 -3.78 -3.47 -8.85
N GLU A 5 -5.10 -3.30 -8.73
CA GLU A 5 -5.75 -2.93 -7.46
C GLU A 5 -6.24 -4.14 -6.66
N LEU A 6 -6.24 -3.99 -5.34
CA LEU A 6 -6.84 -4.98 -4.44
C LEU A 6 -8.37 -4.94 -4.53
N SER A 7 -8.97 -6.12 -4.56
CA SER A 7 -10.41 -6.28 -4.37
C SER A 7 -10.83 -5.80 -2.96
N ALA A 8 -12.11 -5.48 -2.79
CA ALA A 8 -12.62 -5.04 -1.49
C ALA A 8 -12.44 -6.12 -0.40
N SER A 9 -12.59 -7.40 -0.75
CA SER A 9 -12.39 -8.53 0.17
C SER A 9 -10.94 -8.66 0.62
N GLN A 10 -9.97 -8.58 -0.31
CA GLN A 10 -8.54 -8.59 0.01
C GLN A 10 -8.15 -7.37 0.86
N TRP A 11 -8.74 -6.22 0.57
CA TRP A 11 -8.49 -4.99 1.33
C TRP A 11 -8.93 -5.12 2.79
N HIS A 12 -10.16 -5.59 3.04
CA HIS A 12 -10.68 -5.77 4.40
C HIS A 12 -9.83 -6.70 5.27
N LYS A 13 -9.13 -7.67 4.68
CA LYS A 13 -8.24 -8.57 5.41
C LYS A 13 -6.99 -7.88 5.94
N ILE A 14 -6.46 -6.90 5.20
CA ILE A 14 -5.19 -6.25 5.54
C ILE A 14 -5.36 -4.94 6.31
N GLU A 15 -6.46 -4.21 6.08
CA GLU A 15 -6.63 -2.85 6.62
C GLU A 15 -6.52 -2.77 8.15
N GLY A 16 -6.93 -3.85 8.84
CA GLY A 16 -6.97 -3.96 10.30
C GLY A 16 -5.59 -4.01 10.99
N PHE A 17 -4.49 -4.11 10.24
CA PHE A 17 -3.14 -4.06 10.84
C PHE A 17 -2.21 -3.02 10.17
N LEU A 18 -2.73 -2.20 9.25
CA LEU A 18 -1.91 -1.19 8.58
C LEU A 18 -1.55 -0.03 9.52
N PRO A 19 -0.30 0.49 9.47
CA PRO A 19 0.08 1.72 10.16
C PRO A 19 -0.61 2.97 9.60
N GLY A 20 -0.80 3.99 10.45
CA GLY A 20 -1.34 5.30 10.03
C GLY A 20 -2.86 5.34 9.88
N ARG A 21 -3.57 4.47 10.60
CA ARG A 21 -5.03 4.51 10.71
C ARG A 21 -5.48 5.74 11.52
N PRO A 22 -6.73 6.20 11.36
CA PRO A 22 -7.32 7.17 12.29
C PRO A 22 -7.12 6.70 13.73
N GLY A 23 -6.51 7.54 14.58
CA GLY A 23 -6.15 7.18 15.97
C GLY A 23 -4.77 6.54 16.17
N SER A 24 -3.99 6.29 15.11
CA SER A 24 -2.58 5.87 15.24
C SER A 24 -1.67 7.08 15.51
N VAL A 25 -0.74 6.93 16.46
CA VAL A 25 0.24 7.97 16.78
C VAL A 25 1.18 8.18 15.58
N GLY A 26 1.28 9.42 15.08
CA GLY A 26 2.11 9.78 13.94
C GLY A 26 1.40 9.65 12.59
N VAL A 27 0.91 10.80 12.09
CA VAL A 27 0.34 11.05 10.76
C VAL A 27 -0.71 10.03 10.31
N THR A 28 -1.98 10.38 10.50
CA THR A 28 -3.11 9.74 9.81
C THR A 28 -2.83 9.74 8.31
N ALA A 29 -2.64 8.56 7.74
CA ALA A 29 -2.53 8.43 6.31
C ALA A 29 -3.92 8.68 5.72
N ARG A 30 -4.02 9.72 4.90
CA ARG A 30 -5.27 10.21 4.31
C ARG A 30 -6.06 9.10 3.60
N ASP A 31 -5.35 8.15 2.99
CA ASP A 31 -5.91 6.92 2.44
C ASP A 31 -4.84 5.82 2.32
N ASN A 32 -4.99 4.73 3.10
CA ASN A 32 -4.09 3.58 3.03
C ASN A 32 -4.31 2.73 1.77
N ARG A 33 -5.54 2.67 1.28
CA ARG A 33 -5.91 1.86 0.13
C ARG A 33 -5.29 2.40 -1.14
N THR A 34 -5.46 3.70 -1.36
CA THR A 34 -4.83 4.41 -2.48
C THR A 34 -3.31 4.29 -2.44
N PHE A 35 -2.69 4.35 -1.24
CA PHE A 35 -1.26 4.13 -1.11
C PHE A 35 -0.85 2.71 -1.53
N VAL A 36 -1.48 1.67 -0.97
CA VAL A 36 -1.15 0.27 -1.25
C VAL A 36 -1.37 -0.06 -2.74
N ASN A 37 -2.50 0.37 -3.31
CA ASN A 37 -2.76 0.21 -4.75
C ASN A 37 -1.66 0.89 -5.60
N GLY A 38 -1.25 2.10 -5.23
CA GLY A 38 -0.15 2.78 -5.91
C GLY A 38 1.19 2.07 -5.80
N VAL A 39 1.47 1.36 -4.70
CA VAL A 39 2.66 0.51 -4.56
C VAL A 39 2.54 -0.73 -5.46
N LEU A 40 1.39 -1.40 -5.44
CA LEU A 40 1.14 -2.59 -6.27
C LEU A 40 1.24 -2.27 -7.76
N TRP A 41 0.79 -1.09 -8.19
CA TRP A 41 0.97 -0.61 -9.55
C TRP A 41 2.45 -0.55 -9.93
N VAL A 42 3.31 0.03 -9.08
CA VAL A 42 4.76 0.11 -9.33
C VAL A 42 5.40 -1.28 -9.37
N LEU A 43 5.07 -2.14 -8.40
CA LEU A 43 5.63 -3.49 -8.32
C LEU A 43 5.23 -4.39 -9.49
N ARG A 44 3.97 -4.29 -9.96
CA ARG A 44 3.46 -5.11 -11.07
C ARG A 44 3.82 -4.57 -12.45
N SER A 45 3.92 -3.26 -12.60
CA SER A 45 4.33 -2.64 -13.87
C SER A 45 5.85 -2.63 -14.07
N GLY A 46 6.63 -2.70 -12.99
CA GLY A 46 8.08 -2.50 -13.03
C GLY A 46 8.51 -1.07 -13.37
N ALA A 47 7.57 -0.13 -13.49
CA ALA A 47 7.84 1.26 -13.80
C ALA A 47 8.52 1.98 -12.63
N ARG A 48 9.13 3.14 -12.89
CA ARG A 48 9.77 3.92 -11.83
C ARG A 48 8.69 4.57 -10.97
N TRP A 49 8.99 4.80 -9.69
CA TRP A 49 8.08 5.50 -8.76
C TRP A 49 7.58 6.86 -9.27
N LYS A 50 8.44 7.58 -10.01
CA LYS A 50 8.12 8.88 -10.61
C LYS A 50 7.09 8.81 -11.74
N ASP A 51 6.93 7.64 -12.37
CA ASP A 51 6.06 7.43 -13.52
C ASP A 51 4.68 6.90 -13.08
N ARG A 52 4.47 6.72 -11.78
CA ARG A 52 3.20 6.29 -11.21
C ARG A 52 2.10 7.34 -11.45
N PRO A 53 0.86 6.92 -11.74
CA PRO A 53 -0.28 7.81 -11.89
C PRO A 53 -0.44 8.78 -10.71
N ALA A 54 -0.75 10.04 -11.02
CA ALA A 54 -0.89 11.12 -10.03
C ALA A 54 -2.05 10.88 -9.04
N GLU A 55 -3.05 10.07 -9.43
CA GLU A 55 -4.17 9.66 -8.56
C GLU A 55 -3.71 8.95 -7.28
N TYR A 56 -2.55 8.29 -7.31
CA TYR A 56 -1.98 7.63 -6.14
C TYR A 56 -1.21 8.58 -5.21
N GLY A 57 -1.16 9.88 -5.55
CA GLY A 57 -0.50 10.94 -4.79
C GLY A 57 1.01 11.07 -5.03
N ASN A 58 1.66 11.90 -4.20
CA ASN A 58 3.07 12.26 -4.36
C ASN A 58 4.01 11.05 -4.23
N TRP A 59 4.80 10.79 -5.29
CA TRP A 59 5.71 9.64 -5.36
C TRP A 59 6.82 9.67 -4.30
N LYS A 60 7.33 10.84 -3.90
CA LYS A 60 8.42 10.95 -2.91
C LYS A 60 7.94 10.50 -1.54
N SER A 61 6.76 10.99 -1.14
CA SER A 61 6.11 10.59 0.11
C SER A 61 5.74 9.11 0.11
N ALA A 62 5.25 8.61 -1.02
CA ALA A 62 4.92 7.20 -1.18
C ALA A 62 6.18 6.31 -1.07
N HIS A 63 7.28 6.65 -1.75
CA HIS A 63 8.52 5.89 -1.68
C HIS A 63 9.10 5.89 -0.24
N LYS A 64 9.12 7.04 0.43
CA LYS A 64 9.58 7.13 1.83
C LYS A 64 8.73 6.26 2.76
N ARG A 65 7.40 6.25 2.57
CA ARG A 65 6.49 5.40 3.33
C ARG A 65 6.69 3.92 3.02
N PHE A 66 6.87 3.56 1.75
CA PHE A 66 7.17 2.20 1.32
C PHE A 66 8.43 1.66 2.01
N THR A 67 9.53 2.43 1.99
CA THR A 67 10.77 2.04 2.67
C THR A 67 10.58 1.90 4.18
N ARG A 68 9.80 2.78 4.82
CA ARG A 68 9.48 2.67 6.25
C ARG A 68 8.72 1.37 6.54
N TRP A 69 7.71 1.06 5.73
CA TRP A 69 6.91 -0.16 5.88
C TRP A 69 7.71 -1.44 5.64
N ALA A 70 8.64 -1.42 4.68
CA ALA A 70 9.56 -2.53 4.44
C ALA A 70 10.48 -2.76 5.64
N ARG A 71 11.07 -1.70 6.19
CA ARG A 71 11.92 -1.80 7.39
C ARG A 71 11.17 -2.28 8.63
N SER A 72 9.87 -2.01 8.72
CA SER A 72 9.03 -2.40 9.86
C SER A 72 8.34 -3.75 9.67
N GLY A 73 8.60 -4.50 8.60
CA GLY A 73 7.98 -5.82 8.38
C GLY A 73 6.51 -5.77 7.92
N VAL A 74 6.00 -4.60 7.51
CA VAL A 74 4.56 -4.43 7.20
C VAL A 74 4.21 -5.09 5.87
N TRP A 75 5.11 -5.01 4.87
CA TRP A 75 4.86 -5.62 3.57
C TRP A 75 4.85 -7.13 3.66
N GLU A 76 5.78 -7.71 4.42
CA GLU A 76 5.84 -9.15 4.71
C GLU A 76 4.52 -9.63 5.30
N ARG A 77 3.97 -8.90 6.28
CA ARG A 77 2.67 -9.22 6.87
C ARG A 77 1.52 -9.13 5.86
N ILE A 78 1.50 -8.10 5.00
CA ILE A 78 0.53 -7.97 3.92
C ILE A 78 0.62 -9.17 2.97
N PHE A 79 1.81 -9.52 2.50
CA PHE A 79 2.02 -10.63 1.57
C PHE A 79 1.58 -11.97 2.18
N LEU A 80 1.96 -12.25 3.43
CA LEU A 80 1.55 -13.47 4.12
C LEU A 80 0.02 -13.56 4.27
N THR A 81 -0.65 -12.45 4.60
CA THR A 81 -2.12 -12.43 4.70
C THR A 81 -2.80 -12.64 3.35
N LEU A 82 -2.27 -12.05 2.27
CA LEU A 82 -2.87 -12.17 0.94
C LEU A 82 -2.56 -13.52 0.27
N LEU A 83 -1.44 -14.16 0.56
CA LEU A 83 -1.07 -15.49 0.03
C LEU A 83 -1.81 -16.63 0.73
N ALA A 84 -2.26 -16.42 1.97
CA ALA A 84 -3.09 -17.39 2.70
C ALA A 84 -4.56 -17.43 2.20
N ASP A 85 -4.89 -16.64 1.18
CA ASP A 85 -6.22 -16.57 0.56
C ASP A 85 -6.20 -17.32 -0.78
N PRO A 86 -6.87 -18.49 -0.91
CA PRO A 86 -6.87 -19.32 -2.11
C PRO A 86 -7.58 -18.69 -3.32
#